data_AF-A0A914EQR8-F1
#
_entry.id   AF-A0A914EQR8-F1
#
_cell.length_a   1.000
_cell.length_b   1.000
_cell.length_c   1.000
_cell.angle_alpha   90.00
_cell.angle_beta   90.00
_cell.angle_gamma   90.00
#
_symmetry.space_group_name_H-M   'P 1'
#
loop_
_entity.id
_entity.type
_entity.pdbx_description
1 polymer ?
#
loop_
_entity_poly.entity_id
_entity_poly.type
_entity_poly.pdbx_seq_one_letter_code
_entity_poly.pdbx_strand_id
1 'polypeptide(L)'
;MSATDVCSAAIGDHSKIKLNTKNILIEVTATDLKKAKIVLDTLVTMFSQYCGDQYTVEPAEVVDVNGKVHEYPELKYLEILVNVETIVNKIGIPLSREQMMDLLIRMSLECHSMDDPNKIKVIIPPNRHDILHECDVAEDIALAYGYNNIKVKFPETTTVAQPLPLNKLTDQLRIKYNARKFFVNICFIEPFGK
;
A
#
# COMPACT_ATOMS: atom_id res chain seq x y z
N MET A 1 -13.21 13.77 -25.16
CA MET A 1 -13.14 12.52 -24.37
C MET A 1 -13.15 12.92 -22.91
N SER A 2 -14.34 13.02 -22.32
CA SER A 2 -14.52 13.27 -20.89
C SER A 2 -14.30 11.99 -20.10
N ALA A 3 -13.82 12.11 -18.87
CA ALA A 3 -13.46 11.03 -17.96
C ALA A 3 -14.65 10.19 -17.44
N THR A 4 -15.72 10.06 -18.21
CA THR A 4 -16.97 9.36 -17.87
C THR A 4 -17.00 7.90 -18.32
N ASP A 5 -16.04 7.46 -19.14
CA ASP A 5 -16.22 6.23 -19.93
C ASP A 5 -15.49 4.98 -19.37
N VAL A 6 -15.01 4.99 -18.12
CA VAL A 6 -14.19 3.88 -17.58
C VAL A 6 -14.92 2.97 -16.57
N CYS A 7 -16.12 3.29 -16.10
CA CYS A 7 -16.89 2.39 -15.21
C CYS A 7 -18.36 2.31 -15.59
N SER A 8 -18.69 1.57 -16.64
CA SER A 8 -20.06 1.28 -17.08
C SER A 8 -20.54 -0.09 -16.58
N ALA A 9 -20.79 -0.18 -15.27
CA ALA A 9 -21.88 -0.99 -14.75
C ALA A 9 -23.01 0.00 -14.41
N ALA A 10 -24.07 0.02 -15.24
CA ALA A 10 -25.12 1.03 -15.11
C ALA A 10 -25.90 0.84 -13.80
N ILE A 11 -25.73 1.76 -12.85
CA ILE A 11 -26.59 1.88 -11.67
C ILE A 11 -27.93 2.47 -12.16
N GLY A 12 -29.05 1.88 -11.73
CA GLY A 12 -30.39 2.32 -12.16
C GLY A 12 -30.71 3.76 -11.78
N ASP A 13 -31.44 4.49 -12.63
CA ASP A 13 -31.74 5.92 -12.40
C ASP A 13 -32.62 6.15 -11.14
N HIS A 14 -33.39 5.13 -10.74
CA HIS A 14 -34.20 5.17 -9.52
C HIS A 14 -33.38 5.24 -8.23
N SER A 15 -32.19 4.62 -8.17
CA SER A 15 -31.31 4.59 -6.99
C SER A 15 -30.16 5.61 -7.07
N LYS A 16 -30.25 6.56 -8.00
CA LYS A 16 -29.22 7.58 -8.21
C LYS A 16 -29.07 8.50 -7.01
N ILE A 17 -27.84 8.61 -6.50
CA ILE A 17 -27.48 9.51 -5.41
C ILE A 17 -27.61 10.97 -5.88
N LYS A 18 -28.29 11.79 -5.09
CA LYS A 18 -28.52 13.22 -5.32
C LYS A 18 -28.08 14.01 -4.08
N LEU A 19 -27.95 15.34 -4.19
CA LEU A 19 -27.55 16.20 -3.07
C LEU A 19 -28.50 16.16 -1.87
N ASN A 20 -29.74 15.68 -2.07
CA ASN A 20 -30.75 15.53 -1.02
C ASN A 20 -30.85 14.10 -0.46
N THR A 21 -30.00 13.17 -0.90
CA THR A 21 -29.96 11.80 -0.38
C THR A 21 -29.49 11.81 1.07
N LYS A 22 -30.25 11.15 1.96
CA LYS A 22 -29.95 11.07 3.40
C LYS A 22 -29.19 9.80 3.79
N ASN A 23 -29.67 8.67 3.29
CA ASN A 23 -29.11 7.35 3.61
C ASN A 23 -28.57 6.72 2.32
N ILE A 24 -27.41 6.08 2.42
CA ILE A 24 -26.72 5.48 1.28
C ILE A 24 -26.49 4.01 1.60
N LEU A 25 -26.96 3.12 0.72
CA LEU A 25 -26.60 1.71 0.73
C LEU A 25 -25.41 1.52 -0.23
N ILE A 26 -24.34 0.91 0.26
CA ILE A 26 -23.14 0.63 -0.53
C ILE A 26 -23.08 -0.88 -0.77
N GLU A 27 -23.15 -1.29 -2.03
CA GLU A 27 -22.90 -2.66 -2.45
C GLU A 27 -21.59 -2.76 -3.22
N VAL A 28 -20.84 -3.85 -3.01
CA VAL A 28 -19.59 -4.13 -3.71
C VAL A 28 -19.62 -5.56 -4.20
N THR A 29 -19.64 -5.74 -5.52
CA THR A 29 -19.54 -7.06 -6.16
C THR A 29 -18.16 -7.20 -6.80
N ALA A 30 -17.44 -8.26 -6.46
CA ALA A 30 -16.16 -8.60 -7.10
C ALA A 30 -15.96 -10.11 -7.17
N THR A 31 -15.05 -10.54 -8.04
CA THR A 31 -14.60 -11.94 -8.12
C THR A 31 -13.73 -12.35 -6.93
N ASP A 32 -13.06 -11.39 -6.30
CA ASP A 32 -12.23 -11.58 -5.11
C ASP A 32 -12.91 -10.95 -3.88
N LEU A 33 -13.34 -11.82 -2.96
CA LEU A 33 -14.03 -11.43 -1.74
C LEU A 33 -13.15 -10.53 -0.85
N LYS A 34 -11.84 -10.77 -0.76
CA LYS A 34 -10.96 -9.97 0.10
C LYS A 34 -10.85 -8.55 -0.42
N LYS A 35 -10.75 -8.37 -1.74
CA LYS A 35 -10.73 -7.05 -2.36
C LYS A 35 -12.07 -6.32 -2.22
N ALA A 36 -13.18 -7.03 -2.36
CA ALA A 36 -14.51 -6.45 -2.12
C ALA A 36 -14.64 -5.90 -0.69
N LYS A 37 -14.21 -6.68 0.32
CA LYS A 37 -14.20 -6.26 1.73
C LYS A 37 -13.33 -5.01 1.94
N ILE A 38 -12.11 -5.00 1.39
CA ILE A 38 -11.19 -3.86 1.48
C ILE A 38 -11.82 -2.59 0.91
N VAL A 39 -12.46 -2.68 -0.27
CA VAL A 39 -13.11 -1.53 -0.91
C VAL A 39 -14.29 -1.04 -0.08
N LEU A 40 -15.10 -1.95 0.46
CA LEU A 40 -16.23 -1.61 1.32
C LEU A 40 -15.76 -0.90 2.60
N ASP A 41 -14.81 -1.50 3.33
CA ASP A 41 -14.25 -0.95 4.57
C ASP A 41 -13.62 0.44 4.32
N THR A 42 -12.91 0.60 3.20
CA THR A 42 -12.30 1.88 2.81
C THR A 42 -13.36 2.96 2.54
N LEU A 43 -14.37 2.66 1.71
CA LEU A 43 -15.43 3.62 1.36
C LEU A 43 -16.19 4.04 2.62
N VAL A 44 -16.61 3.07 3.41
CA VAL A 44 -17.38 3.30 4.62
C VAL A 44 -16.57 4.15 5.62
N THR A 45 -15.31 3.79 5.87
CA THR A 45 -14.46 4.51 6.83
C THR A 45 -14.18 5.95 6.40
N MET A 46 -14.09 6.21 5.09
CA MET A 46 -13.88 7.56 4.55
C MET A 46 -15.12 8.45 4.66
N PHE A 47 -16.32 7.90 4.43
CA PHE A 47 -17.56 8.67 4.39
C PHE A 47 -18.28 8.76 5.75
N SER A 48 -18.00 7.86 6.69
CA SER A 48 -18.64 7.83 8.01
C SER A 48 -18.43 9.11 8.83
N GLN A 49 -17.40 9.91 8.54
CA GLN A 49 -17.19 11.23 9.16
C GLN A 49 -18.28 12.27 8.81
N TYR A 50 -18.99 12.08 7.68
CA TYR A 50 -20.04 12.99 7.20
C TYR A 50 -21.45 12.55 7.60
N CYS A 51 -21.58 11.41 8.28
CA CYS A 51 -22.85 10.92 8.81
C CYS A 51 -23.33 11.80 9.98
N GLY A 52 -24.65 11.79 10.24
CA GLY A 52 -25.22 12.50 11.40
C GLY A 52 -24.58 12.03 12.71
N ASP A 53 -24.51 10.70 12.89
CA ASP A 53 -23.69 10.06 13.91
C ASP A 53 -22.31 9.76 13.33
N GLN A 54 -21.32 10.57 13.73
CA GLN A 54 -19.97 10.49 13.16
C GLN A 54 -19.30 9.14 13.46
N TYR A 55 -18.56 8.63 12.48
CA TYR A 55 -17.79 7.37 12.57
C TYR A 55 -18.65 6.14 12.90
N THR A 56 -19.96 6.21 12.63
CA THR A 56 -20.90 5.11 12.83
C THR A 56 -21.38 4.58 11.49
N VAL A 57 -21.59 3.27 11.42
CA VAL A 57 -21.99 2.54 10.21
C VAL A 57 -23.04 1.52 10.61
N GLU A 58 -24.13 1.46 9.85
CA GLU A 58 -25.13 0.41 10.00
C GLU A 58 -24.66 -0.85 9.26
N PRO A 59 -24.49 -2.00 9.96
CA PRO A 59 -24.10 -3.24 9.33
C PRO A 59 -25.26 -3.81 8.48
N ALA A 60 -24.92 -4.40 7.34
CA ALA A 60 -25.84 -5.08 6.45
C ALA A 60 -25.59 -6.59 6.44
N GLU A 61 -26.68 -7.37 6.51
CA GLU A 61 -26.63 -8.83 6.39
C GLU A 61 -26.52 -9.24 4.91
N VAL A 62 -25.54 -10.07 4.61
CA VAL A 62 -25.33 -10.69 3.30
C VAL A 62 -25.44 -12.20 3.44
N VAL A 63 -26.35 -12.79 2.67
CA VAL A 63 -26.57 -14.24 2.65
C VAL A 63 -25.73 -14.85 1.53
N ASP A 64 -24.81 -15.73 1.89
CA ASP A 64 -23.98 -16.48 0.95
C ASP A 64 -24.80 -17.55 0.20
N VAL A 65 -24.26 -18.10 -0.89
CA VAL A 65 -24.89 -19.17 -1.69
C VAL A 65 -25.22 -20.42 -0.87
N ASN A 66 -24.51 -20.62 0.24
CA ASN A 66 -24.72 -21.73 1.17
C ASN A 66 -25.79 -21.43 2.24
N GLY A 67 -26.46 -20.27 2.18
CA GLY A 67 -27.44 -19.82 3.17
C GLY A 67 -26.82 -19.30 4.47
N LYS A 68 -25.50 -19.10 4.53
CA LYS A 68 -24.82 -18.53 5.69
C LYS A 68 -24.96 -17.00 5.68
N VAL A 69 -25.37 -16.43 6.80
CA VAL A 69 -25.49 -14.99 6.99
C VAL A 69 -24.15 -14.42 7.48
N HIS A 70 -23.72 -13.33 6.87
CA HIS A 70 -22.53 -12.56 7.23
C HIS A 70 -22.90 -11.09 7.41
N GLU A 71 -22.36 -10.43 8.43
CA GLU A 71 -22.53 -8.99 8.64
C GLU A 71 -21.33 -8.24 8.04
N TYR A 72 -21.63 -7.19 7.28
CA TYR A 72 -20.63 -6.31 6.68
C TYR A 72 -20.98 -4.83 6.92
N PRO A 73 -19.99 -3.93 7.02
CA PRO A 73 -18.55 -4.16 7.01
C PRO A 73 -18.03 -4.77 8.34
N GLU A 74 -16.95 -5.56 8.27
CA GLU A 74 -16.37 -6.22 9.46
C GLU A 74 -15.53 -5.26 10.31
N LEU A 75 -14.93 -4.22 9.69
CA LEU A 75 -14.11 -3.17 10.34
C LEU A 75 -13.12 -3.69 11.39
N LYS A 76 -12.45 -4.82 11.08
CA LYS A 76 -11.56 -5.49 12.01
C LYS A 76 -10.24 -4.74 12.18
N TYR A 77 -9.89 -4.46 13.43
CA TYR A 77 -8.56 -3.99 13.80
C TYR A 77 -7.56 -5.15 13.83
N LEU A 78 -6.41 -4.96 13.21
CA LEU A 78 -5.32 -5.95 13.20
C LEU A 78 -4.29 -5.58 14.26
N GLU A 79 -3.72 -6.58 14.93
CA GLU A 79 -2.68 -6.36 15.94
C GLU A 79 -1.38 -6.98 15.47
N ILE A 80 -0.31 -6.18 15.42
CA ILE A 80 1.05 -6.65 15.12
C ILE A 80 1.96 -6.34 16.31
N LEU A 81 2.72 -7.34 16.74
CA LEU A 81 3.77 -7.18 17.73
C LEU A 81 5.08 -6.90 17.01
N VAL A 82 5.70 -5.77 17.31
CA VAL A 82 6.97 -5.37 16.70
C VAL A 82 8.08 -5.31 17.73
N ASN A 83 9.29 -5.70 17.32
CA ASN A 83 10.49 -5.64 18.14
C ASN A 83 11.27 -4.35 17.86
N VAL A 84 11.62 -3.62 18.93
CA VAL A 84 12.30 -2.33 18.86
C VAL A 84 13.70 -2.47 18.25
N GLU A 85 14.50 -3.43 18.71
CA GLU A 85 15.84 -3.70 18.19
C GLU A 85 15.82 -4.08 16.70
N THR A 86 14.86 -4.91 16.29
CA THR A 86 14.71 -5.31 14.88
C THR A 86 14.46 -4.09 13.99
N ILE A 87 13.58 -3.17 14.41
CA ILE A 87 13.28 -1.96 13.65
C ILE A 87 14.47 -1.01 13.60
N VAL A 88 15.13 -0.78 14.75
CA VAL A 88 16.33 0.07 14.84
C VAL A 88 17.43 -0.43 13.90
N ASN A 89 17.64 -1.75 13.84
CA ASN A 89 18.60 -2.37 12.94
C ASN A 89 18.21 -2.25 11.46
N LYS A 90 16.91 -2.39 11.13
CA LYS A 90 16.41 -2.25 9.75
C LYS A 90 16.51 -0.82 9.22
N ILE A 91 16.11 0.17 10.03
CA ILE A 91 16.12 1.59 9.63
C ILE A 91 17.55 2.17 9.74
N GLY A 92 18.35 1.69 10.69
CA GLY A 92 19.73 2.13 10.90
C GLY A 92 19.86 3.41 11.73
N ILE A 93 18.83 3.76 12.52
CA ILE A 93 18.76 4.97 13.36
C ILE A 93 18.53 4.55 14.82
N PRO A 94 19.31 5.07 15.78
CA PRO A 94 19.05 4.82 17.19
C PRO A 94 17.81 5.62 17.64
N LEU A 95 16.68 4.93 17.80
CA LEU A 95 15.43 5.50 18.31
C LEU A 95 15.07 4.85 19.65
N SER A 96 14.55 5.64 20.58
CA SER A 96 13.94 5.09 21.80
C SER A 96 12.54 4.55 21.50
N ARG A 97 12.05 3.63 22.34
CA ARG A 97 10.70 3.06 22.22
C ARG A 97 9.63 4.16 22.22
N GLU A 98 9.77 5.14 23.10
CA GLU A 98 8.82 6.26 23.24
C GLU A 98 8.81 7.15 21.99
N GLN A 99 9.98 7.40 21.40
CA GLN A 99 10.09 8.12 20.12
C GLN A 99 9.44 7.34 18.98
N MET A 100 9.63 6.02 18.93
CA MET A 100 8.99 5.18 17.92
C MET A 100 7.46 5.19 18.05
N MET A 101 6.94 5.16 19.28
CA MET A 101 5.51 5.26 19.53
C MET A 101 4.95 6.61 19.06
N ASP A 102 5.63 7.72 19.35
CA ASP A 102 5.23 9.05 18.85
C ASP A 102 5.19 9.11 17.30
N LEU A 103 6.21 8.52 16.65
CA LEU A 103 6.27 8.45 15.19
C LEU A 103 5.13 7.60 14.60
N LEU A 104 4.79 6.47 15.23
CA LEU A 104 3.67 5.62 14.80
C LEU A 104 2.31 6.32 14.98
N ILE A 105 2.13 7.06 16.07
CA ILE A 105 0.91 7.85 16.30
C ILE A 105 0.74 8.92 15.22
N ARG A 106 1.84 9.57 14.80
CA ARG A 106 1.82 10.53 13.68
C ARG A 106 1.42 9.90 12.35
N MET A 107 1.62 8.59 12.20
CA MET A 107 1.18 7.79 11.04
C MET A 107 -0.24 7.22 11.21
N SER A 108 -1.00 7.70 12.20
CA SER A 108 -2.37 7.23 12.51
C SER A 108 -2.43 5.76 12.91
N LEU A 109 -1.35 5.22 13.49
CA LEU A 109 -1.33 3.89 14.07
C LEU A 109 -1.40 3.99 15.60
N GLU A 110 -2.31 3.24 16.19
CA GLU A 110 -2.39 3.16 17.65
C GLU A 110 -1.32 2.19 18.15
N CYS A 111 -0.65 2.56 19.24
CA CYS A 111 0.41 1.75 19.80
C CYS A 111 0.34 1.70 21.34
N HIS A 112 0.61 0.53 21.89
CA HIS A 112 0.68 0.30 23.33
C HIS A 112 2.01 -0.32 23.72
N SER A 113 2.56 0.18 24.83
CA SER A 113 3.73 -0.41 25.47
C SER A 113 3.36 -1.74 26.12
N MET A 114 4.17 -2.77 25.90
CA MET A 114 4.05 -4.07 26.56
C MET A 114 4.97 -4.12 27.80
N ASP A 115 4.79 -5.16 28.62
CA ASP A 115 5.67 -5.44 29.78
C ASP A 115 7.13 -5.65 29.34
N ASP A 116 7.33 -6.26 28.17
CA ASP A 116 8.64 -6.43 27.55
C ASP A 116 9.10 -5.10 26.94
N PRO A 117 10.22 -4.50 27.41
CA PRO A 117 10.69 -3.21 26.92
C PRO A 117 11.11 -3.25 25.45
N ASN A 118 11.39 -4.44 24.89
CA ASN A 118 11.77 -4.60 23.50
C ASN A 118 10.58 -4.80 22.56
N LYS A 119 9.33 -4.79 23.06
CA LYS A 119 8.12 -5.01 22.26
C LYS A 119 7.15 -3.85 22.31
N ILE A 120 6.58 -3.54 21.15
CA ILE A 120 5.48 -2.58 21.00
C ILE A 120 4.32 -3.34 20.35
N LYS A 121 3.11 -3.17 20.90
CA LYS A 121 1.88 -3.65 20.26
C LYS A 121 1.33 -2.53 19.38
N VAL A 122 1.23 -2.78 18.09
CA VAL A 122 0.68 -1.82 17.11
C VAL A 122 -0.68 -2.32 16.66
N ILE A 123 -1.67 -1.45 16.76
CA ILE A 123 -3.05 -1.68 16.34
C ILE A 123 -3.24 -0.94 15.01
N ILE A 124 -3.55 -1.72 13.97
CA ILE A 124 -3.73 -1.25 12.61
C ILE A 124 -5.23 -1.06 12.37
N PRO A 125 -5.66 0.16 12.03
CA PRO A 125 -7.04 0.46 11.73
C PRO A 125 -7.49 -0.20 10.41
N PRO A 126 -8.81 -0.43 10.24
CA PRO A 126 -9.35 -1.12 9.06
C PRO A 126 -9.16 -0.35 7.75
N ASN A 127 -8.80 0.93 7.77
CA ASN A 127 -8.47 1.68 6.55
C ASN A 127 -7.04 1.40 6.01
N ARG A 128 -6.16 0.78 6.81
CA ARG A 128 -4.74 0.52 6.49
C ARG A 128 -4.52 -0.96 6.17
N HIS A 129 -4.98 -1.38 5.00
CA HIS A 129 -4.82 -2.77 4.54
C HIS A 129 -3.47 -3.08 3.90
N ASP A 130 -2.62 -2.06 3.73
CA ASP A 130 -1.27 -2.15 3.18
C ASP A 130 -0.25 -2.69 4.19
N ILE A 131 -0.51 -2.53 5.50
CA ILE A 131 0.36 -3.05 6.56
C ILE A 131 0.07 -4.53 6.79
N LEU A 132 1.01 -5.40 6.39
CA LEU A 132 0.89 -6.85 6.51
C LEU A 132 2.03 -7.48 7.33
N HIS A 133 3.14 -6.76 7.51
CA HIS A 133 4.35 -7.24 8.16
C HIS A 133 4.98 -6.18 9.07
N GLU A 134 5.85 -6.61 10.00
CA GLU A 134 6.68 -5.70 10.81
C GLU A 134 7.57 -4.75 9.98
N CYS A 135 7.83 -5.10 8.71
CA CYS A 135 8.63 -4.27 7.81
C CYS A 135 7.86 -3.01 7.37
N ASP A 136 6.55 -3.13 7.17
CA ASP A 136 5.70 -2.01 6.76
C ASP A 136 5.56 -1.01 7.91
N VAL A 137 5.52 -1.51 9.15
CA VAL A 137 5.60 -0.68 10.36
C VAL A 137 6.95 0.05 10.46
N ALA A 138 8.05 -0.63 10.12
CA ALA A 138 9.37 0.00 10.07
C ALA A 138 9.47 1.08 8.98
N GLU A 139 8.81 0.88 7.83
CA GLU A 139 8.69 1.87 6.77
C GLU A 139 7.95 3.12 7.25
N ASP A 140 6.81 2.97 7.91
CA ASP A 140 6.05 4.09 8.48
C ASP A 140 6.86 4.91 9.48
N ILE A 141 7.63 4.24 10.34
CA ILE A 141 8.52 4.91 11.30
C ILE A 141 9.61 5.71 10.55
N ALA A 142 10.23 5.11 9.53
CA ALA A 142 11.24 5.79 8.72
C ALA A 142 10.65 6.99 7.97
N LEU A 143 9.42 6.87 7.46
CA LEU A 143 8.69 7.93 6.77
C LEU A 143 8.34 9.08 7.74
N ALA A 144 7.81 8.77 8.92
CA ALA A 144 7.46 9.75 9.94
C ALA A 144 8.69 10.50 10.49
N TYR A 145 9.82 9.80 10.59
CA TYR A 145 11.12 10.38 10.95
C TYR A 145 11.67 11.27 9.82
N GLY A 146 11.36 10.91 8.56
CA GLY A 146 11.78 11.61 7.36
C GLY A 146 13.08 11.05 6.79
N TYR A 147 13.02 10.49 5.58
CA TYR A 147 14.17 9.89 4.90
C TYR A 147 15.39 10.81 4.79
N ASN A 148 15.18 12.11 4.64
CA ASN A 148 16.25 13.10 4.54
C ASN A 148 17.05 13.26 5.85
N ASN A 149 16.48 12.85 6.99
CA ASN A 149 17.14 12.93 8.29
C ASN A 149 18.01 11.68 8.57
N ILE A 150 17.92 10.64 7.71
CA ILE A 150 18.66 9.40 7.86
C ILE A 150 20.07 9.60 7.30
N LYS A 151 21.09 9.36 8.12
CA LYS A 151 22.49 9.47 7.69
C LYS A 151 22.82 8.36 6.70
N VAL A 152 23.23 8.74 5.50
CA VAL A 152 23.72 7.80 4.49
C VAL A 152 24.97 7.09 5.01
N LYS A 153 24.96 5.75 4.96
CA LYS A 153 26.10 4.89 5.30
C LYS A 153 26.45 4.06 4.08
N PHE A 154 27.75 3.93 3.81
CA PHE A 154 28.24 3.00 2.79
C PHE A 154 28.30 1.59 3.38
N PRO A 155 27.90 0.55 2.62
CA PRO A 155 28.05 -0.82 3.08
C PRO A 155 29.54 -1.16 3.19
N GLU A 156 29.90 -1.90 4.24
CA GLU A 156 31.30 -2.31 4.50
C GLU A 156 31.76 -3.47 3.61
N THR A 157 30.90 -3.97 2.72
CA THR A 157 31.18 -5.10 1.85
C THR A 157 32.06 -4.69 0.66
N THR A 158 33.28 -5.23 0.61
CA THR A 158 34.17 -5.05 -0.54
C THR A 158 33.83 -6.06 -1.62
N THR A 159 33.60 -5.61 -2.85
CA THR A 159 33.33 -6.48 -4.01
C THR A 159 34.25 -6.14 -5.18
N VAL A 160 34.66 -7.16 -5.94
CA VAL A 160 35.45 -6.98 -7.17
C VAL A 160 34.49 -7.05 -8.36
N ALA A 161 34.31 -5.93 -9.04
CA ALA A 161 33.45 -5.86 -10.22
C ALA A 161 34.09 -6.58 -11.43
N GLN A 162 33.30 -7.36 -12.15
CA GLN A 162 33.68 -7.93 -13.45
C GLN A 162 32.62 -7.61 -14.51
N PRO A 163 33.01 -7.15 -15.71
CA PRO A 163 32.06 -6.92 -16.78
C PRO A 163 31.56 -8.25 -17.36
N LEU A 164 30.29 -8.29 -17.75
CA LEU A 164 29.77 -9.38 -18.57
C LEU A 164 30.59 -9.45 -19.88
N PRO A 165 31.18 -10.60 -20.26
CA PRO A 165 32.08 -10.70 -21.42
C PRO A 165 31.46 -10.20 -22.73
N LEU A 166 30.16 -10.45 -22.94
CA LEU A 166 29.42 -9.99 -24.12
C LEU A 166 29.33 -8.46 -24.20
N ASN A 167 29.07 -7.79 -23.08
CA ASN A 167 29.01 -6.33 -23.04
C ASN A 167 30.40 -5.75 -23.26
N LYS A 168 31.44 -6.32 -22.65
CA LYS A 168 32.84 -5.92 -22.87
C LYS A 168 33.21 -5.97 -24.35
N LEU A 169 32.86 -7.06 -25.03
CA LEU A 169 33.09 -7.20 -26.47
C LEU A 169 32.28 -6.18 -27.27
N THR A 170 30.99 -6.03 -26.96
CA THR A 170 30.09 -5.11 -27.67
C THR A 170 30.56 -3.66 -27.54
N ASP A 171 31.03 -3.23 -26.37
CA ASP A 171 31.55 -1.89 -26.16
C ASP A 171 32.88 -1.68 -26.88
N GLN A 172 33.76 -2.69 -26.93
CA GLN A 172 34.96 -2.64 -27.76
C GLN A 172 34.64 -2.49 -29.24
N LEU A 173 33.60 -3.18 -29.73
CA LEU A 173 33.13 -3.04 -31.10
C LEU A 173 32.54 -1.64 -31.33
N ARG A 174 31.64 -1.16 -30.45
CA ARG A 174 31.04 0.19 -30.55
C ARG A 174 32.10 1.29 -30.67
N ILE A 175 33.13 1.27 -29.81
CA ILE A 175 34.20 2.26 -29.83
C ILE A 175 34.95 2.23 -31.17
N LYS A 176 35.26 1.05 -31.70
CA LYS A 176 35.97 0.91 -32.98
C LYS A 176 35.14 1.32 -34.19
N TYR A 177 33.82 1.12 -34.16
CA TYR A 177 32.91 1.36 -35.28
C TYR A 177 32.18 2.72 -35.23
N ASN A 178 32.36 3.52 -34.18
CA ASN A 178 31.70 4.83 -33.98
C ASN A 178 31.98 5.87 -35.09
N ALA A 179 33.03 5.70 -35.91
CA ALA A 179 33.36 6.62 -37.00
C ALA A 179 32.41 6.58 -38.21
N ARG A 180 31.42 5.65 -38.25
CA ARG A 180 30.59 5.38 -39.46
C ARG A 180 29.10 5.72 -39.36
N LYS A 181 28.67 6.55 -38.39
CA LYS A 181 27.26 6.95 -38.18
C LYS A 181 26.29 5.74 -38.15
N PHE A 182 26.26 5.04 -37.02
CA PHE A 182 25.33 3.93 -36.79
C PHE A 182 24.06 4.40 -36.07
N PHE A 183 22.93 3.77 -36.42
CA PHE A 183 21.61 4.04 -35.86
C PHE A 183 21.27 3.03 -34.75
N VAL A 184 20.56 3.48 -33.71
CA VAL A 184 19.92 2.59 -32.73
C VAL A 184 18.53 2.26 -33.27
N ASN A 185 18.30 0.99 -33.60
CA ASN A 185 16.99 0.52 -34.07
C ASN A 185 16.12 0.06 -32.90
N ILE A 186 14.80 0.17 -33.09
CA ILE A 186 13.80 -0.32 -32.14
C ILE A 186 13.69 -1.85 -32.32
N CYS A 187 13.77 -2.61 -31.21
CA CYS A 187 13.74 -4.08 -31.22
C CYS A 187 12.41 -4.69 -31.69
N PHE A 188 11.32 -3.91 -31.68
CA PHE A 188 10.02 -4.33 -32.19
C PHE A 188 9.70 -3.52 -33.44
N ILE A 189 9.80 -4.18 -34.58
CA ILE A 189 9.29 -3.71 -35.86
C ILE A 189 8.05 -4.54 -36.19
N GLU A 190 7.02 -3.88 -36.70
CA GLU A 190 5.81 -4.56 -37.16
C GLU A 190 6.20 -5.66 -38.16
N PRO A 191 5.57 -6.85 -38.10
CA PRO A 191 5.74 -7.83 -39.15
C PRO A 191 5.26 -7.20 -40.46
N PHE A 192 6.18 -7.01 -41.41
CA PHE A 192 5.86 -6.51 -42.74
C PHE A 192 4.75 -7.38 -43.37
N GLY A 193 3.54 -6.83 -43.44
CA GLY A 193 2.44 -7.27 -44.31
C GLY A 193 1.82 -8.65 -44.02
N LYS A 194 0.52 -8.66 -43.78
CA LYS A 194 -0.35 -9.61 -44.50
C LYS A 194 -0.63 -9.05 -45.89
#